data_AF-A0A965BL24-F1
#
_entry.id   AF-A0A965BL24-F1
#
_cell.length_a   1.000
_cell.length_b   1.000
_cell.length_c   1.000
_cell.angle_alpha   90.00
_cell.angle_beta   90.00
_cell.angle_gamma   90.00
#
_symmetry.space_group_name_H-M   'P 1'
#
loop_
_entity.id
_entity.type
_entity.pdbx_description
1 polymer ?
#
loop_
_entity_poly.entity_id
_entity_poly.type
_entity_poly.pdbx_seq_one_letter_code
_entity_poly.pdbx_strand_id
1 'polypeptide(L)'
;MRKLLILLLIPLLMACSSNRVTSGDEQAFISGNGVATYISPDNRKEAPNISGPTLSGGSFKSEPGKLLVVNVWASWCSPCRAEAGALQELSLAYPEVQFLGVLTRDTKVAAQSFV
;
A
#
# COMPACT_ATOMS: atom_id res chain seq x y z
N MET A 1 17.39 -20.07 -51.11
CA MET A 1 18.01 -18.94 -50.36
C MET A 1 16.98 -18.15 -49.54
N ARG A 2 15.80 -17.80 -50.08
CA ARG A 2 14.76 -17.04 -49.36
C ARG A 2 14.12 -17.76 -48.14
N LYS A 3 14.10 -19.10 -48.12
CA LYS A 3 13.65 -19.91 -46.97
C LYS A 3 14.69 -20.01 -45.83
N LEU A 4 15.97 -19.78 -46.13
CA LEU A 4 17.04 -19.81 -45.11
C LEU A 4 17.06 -18.51 -44.28
N LEU A 5 16.59 -17.40 -44.87
CA LEU A 5 16.47 -16.11 -44.19
C LEU A 5 15.37 -16.10 -43.10
N ILE A 6 14.33 -16.92 -43.27
CA ILE A 6 13.20 -17.01 -42.32
C ILE A 6 13.58 -17.84 -41.08
N LEU A 7 14.44 -18.85 -41.25
CA LEU A 7 14.87 -19.72 -40.14
C LEU A 7 15.81 -19.02 -39.16
N LEU A 8 16.50 -17.96 -39.60
CA LEU A 8 17.47 -17.21 -38.80
C LEU A 8 16.84 -16.00 -38.06
N LEU A 9 15.59 -15.66 -38.38
CA LEU A 9 14.86 -14.56 -37.74
C LEU A 9 14.13 -15.00 -36.47
N ILE A 10 13.81 -16.29 -36.34
CA ILE A 10 13.06 -16.86 -35.21
C ILE A 10 13.83 -16.82 -33.87
N PRO A 11 15.17 -17.03 -33.78
CA PRO A 11 15.87 -16.94 -32.50
C PRO A 11 16.08 -15.50 -32.02
N LEU A 12 15.96 -14.48 -32.89
CA LEU A 12 16.10 -13.07 -32.48
C LEU A 12 14.88 -12.55 -31.68
N LEU A 13 13.68 -13.09 -31.90
CA LEU A 13 12.48 -12.66 -31.18
C LEU A 13 12.39 -13.21 -29.75
N MET A 14 13.20 -14.20 -29.38
CA MET A 14 13.19 -14.81 -28.03
C MET A 14 14.23 -14.21 -27.06
N ALA A 15 15.04 -13.25 -27.52
CA ALA A 15 16.12 -12.67 -26.70
C ALA A 15 15.66 -11.57 -25.72
N CYS A 16 14.39 -11.12 -25.78
CA CYS A 16 13.88 -10.04 -24.93
C CYS A 16 13.06 -10.51 -23.72
N SER A 17 13.32 -11.70 -23.18
CA SER A 17 12.76 -12.11 -21.89
C SER A 17 13.83 -12.12 -20.80
N SER A 18 14.37 -10.93 -20.50
CA SER A 18 15.19 -10.71 -19.31
C SER A 18 14.29 -10.23 -18.17
N ASN A 19 13.68 -11.18 -17.45
CA ASN A 19 12.95 -10.91 -16.22
C ASN A 19 13.96 -10.59 -15.10
N ARG A 20 14.54 -9.38 -15.11
CA ARG A 20 15.46 -8.90 -14.07
C ARG A 20 14.65 -8.61 -12.81
N VAL A 21 14.71 -9.51 -11.84
CA VAL A 21 14.33 -9.21 -10.44
C VAL A 21 15.50 -8.43 -9.84
N THR A 22 15.34 -7.11 -9.70
CA THR A 22 16.30 -6.24 -9.02
C THR A 22 16.11 -6.36 -7.51
N SER A 23 17.11 -6.93 -6.83
CA SER A 23 17.21 -6.94 -5.37
C SER A 23 17.49 -5.51 -4.89
N GLY A 24 16.43 -4.73 -4.68
CA GLY A 24 16.52 -3.33 -4.26
C GLY A 24 15.30 -2.48 -4.61
N ASP A 25 14.12 -3.07 -4.79
CA ASP A 25 12.89 -2.29 -4.99
C ASP A 25 12.53 -1.57 -3.69
N GLU A 26 12.71 -0.25 -3.65
CA GLU A 26 12.13 0.61 -2.60
C GLU A 26 10.58 0.58 -2.62
N GLN A 27 9.99 -0.04 -3.64
CA GLN A 27 8.55 -0.32 -3.75
C GLN A 27 8.20 -1.76 -3.33
N ALA A 28 9.15 -2.54 -2.80
CA ALA A 28 8.88 -3.90 -2.37
C ALA A 28 7.95 -3.89 -1.15
N PHE A 29 6.77 -4.48 -1.31
CA PHE A 29 5.89 -4.81 -0.19
C PHE A 29 6.56 -5.85 0.69
N ILE A 30 6.71 -5.56 1.99
CA ILE A 30 7.14 -6.55 2.98
C ILE A 30 5.89 -7.28 3.47
N SER A 31 5.67 -8.50 2.99
CA SER A 31 4.59 -9.35 3.47
C SER A 31 4.75 -9.63 4.96
N GLY A 32 3.70 -9.31 5.73
CA GLY A 32 3.59 -9.77 7.10
C GLY A 32 3.55 -11.30 7.15
N ASN A 33 3.98 -11.87 8.27
CA ASN A 33 3.91 -13.31 8.54
C ASN A 33 2.47 -13.81 8.83
N GLY A 34 1.45 -12.99 8.57
CA GLY A 34 0.05 -13.28 8.87
C GLY A 34 -0.31 -13.22 10.37
N VAL A 35 0.62 -12.81 11.24
CA VAL A 35 0.40 -12.76 12.68
C VAL A 35 0.00 -11.34 13.11
N ALA A 36 -1.21 -11.20 13.64
CA ALA A 36 -1.58 -10.01 14.38
C ALA A 36 -0.81 -9.97 15.71
N THR A 37 -0.07 -8.90 15.97
CA THR A 37 0.61 -8.70 17.26
C THR A 37 -0.35 -8.03 18.23
N TYR A 38 -0.67 -8.72 19.31
CA TYR A 38 -1.45 -8.16 20.41
C TYR A 38 -0.53 -7.66 21.52
N ILE A 39 -0.64 -6.38 21.88
CA ILE A 39 0.11 -5.79 22.99
C ILE A 39 -0.84 -5.70 24.21
N SER A 40 -0.47 -6.40 25.29
CA SER A 40 -1.23 -6.35 26.55
C SER A 40 -1.24 -4.93 27.12
N PRO A 41 -2.30 -4.52 27.85
CA PRO A 41 -2.42 -3.17 28.40
C PRO A 41 -1.17 -2.67 29.14
N ASP A 42 -0.55 -3.53 29.96
CA ASP A 42 0.64 -3.19 30.76
C ASP A 42 1.90 -2.92 29.92
N ASN A 43 1.92 -3.39 28.67
CA ASN A 43 3.04 -3.22 27.74
C ASN A 43 2.78 -2.14 26.69
N ARG A 44 1.62 -1.48 26.71
CA ARG A 44 1.30 -0.42 25.75
C ARG A 44 2.08 0.84 26.10
N LYS A 45 2.73 1.42 25.10
CA LYS A 45 3.26 2.78 25.18
C LYS A 45 2.19 3.75 24.74
N GLU A 46 2.27 4.97 25.26
CA GLU A 46 1.39 6.06 24.83
C GLU A 46 1.57 6.29 23.32
N ALA A 47 0.46 6.38 22.60
CA ALA A 47 0.50 6.62 21.17
C ALA A 47 0.98 8.06 20.90
N PRO A 48 1.75 8.30 19.83
CA PRO A 48 2.12 9.65 19.45
C PRO A 48 0.89 10.45 19.05
N ASN A 49 0.96 11.78 19.23
CA ASN A 49 -0.04 12.68 18.66
C ASN A 49 0.11 12.70 17.14
N ILE A 50 -0.90 12.22 16.41
CA ILE A 50 -0.87 12.15 14.96
C ILE A 50 -1.65 13.34 14.39
N SER A 51 -0.99 14.16 13.59
CA SER A 51 -1.62 15.24 12.84
C SER A 51 -0.90 15.45 11.51
N GLY A 52 -1.60 16.07 10.55
CA GLY A 52 -1.01 16.34 9.25
C GLY A 52 -2.04 16.78 8.20
N PRO A 53 -1.59 17.14 6.99
CA PRO A 53 -2.47 17.47 5.89
C PRO A 53 -3.21 16.21 5.38
N THR A 54 -4.44 16.39 4.90
CA THR A 54 -5.22 15.31 4.28
C THR A 54 -5.03 15.28 2.77
N LEU A 55 -5.34 14.13 2.15
CA LEU A 55 -5.21 13.91 0.71
C LEU A 55 -6.14 14.80 -0.13
N SER A 56 -7.37 15.02 0.36
CA SER A 56 -8.39 15.88 -0.24
C SER A 56 -8.23 17.37 0.08
N GLY A 57 -7.25 17.73 0.92
CA GLY A 57 -7.07 19.09 1.43
C GLY A 57 -7.72 19.29 2.80
N GLY A 58 -7.11 20.16 3.61
CA GLY A 58 -7.42 20.32 5.04
C GLY A 58 -6.37 19.67 5.94
N SER A 59 -6.73 19.46 7.20
CA SER A 59 -5.86 18.86 8.21
C SER A 59 -6.60 17.82 9.04
N PHE A 60 -5.84 16.81 9.46
CA PHE A 60 -6.25 15.78 10.40
C PHE A 60 -5.52 15.99 11.72
N LYS A 61 -6.20 15.67 12.82
CA LYS A 61 -5.62 15.55 14.17
C LYS A 61 -6.34 14.43 14.91
N SER A 62 -5.58 13.50 15.49
CA SER A 62 -6.12 12.43 16.33
C SER A 62 -6.81 13.02 17.57
N GLU A 63 -7.96 12.44 17.94
CA GLU A 63 -8.71 12.85 19.11
C GLU A 63 -8.30 12.02 20.33
N PRO A 64 -7.82 12.64 21.42
CA PRO A 64 -7.51 11.92 22.65
C PRO A 64 -8.74 11.18 23.18
N GLY A 65 -8.55 9.94 23.62
CA GLY A 65 -9.61 9.10 24.18
C GLY A 65 -10.50 8.41 23.14
N LYS A 66 -10.32 8.67 21.84
CA LYS A 66 -10.95 7.88 20.77
C LYS A 66 -10.05 6.77 20.28
N LEU A 67 -10.65 5.66 19.85
CA LEU A 67 -9.94 4.62 19.12
C LEU A 67 -9.56 5.15 17.74
N LEU A 68 -8.32 4.87 17.35
CA LEU A 68 -7.77 5.23 16.05
C LEU A 68 -7.20 3.98 15.38
N VAL A 69 -7.77 3.62 14.23
CA VAL A 69 -7.22 2.60 13.34
C VAL A 69 -6.33 3.30 12.31
N VAL A 70 -5.06 2.90 12.26
CA VAL A 70 -4.08 3.46 11.33
C VAL A 70 -3.73 2.39 10.29
N ASN A 71 -3.86 2.74 9.01
CA ASN A 71 -3.47 1.92 7.88
C ASN A 71 -2.42 2.67 7.05
N VAL A 72 -1.27 2.05 6.78
CA VAL A 72 -0.21 2.66 5.96
C VAL A 72 -0.31 2.06 4.56
N TRP A 73 -0.47 2.90 3.53
CA TRP A 73 -0.83 2.43 2.20
C TRP A 73 -0.23 3.26 1.06
N ALA A 74 -0.32 2.69 -0.14
CA ALA A 74 -0.02 3.33 -1.42
C ALA A 74 -0.97 2.77 -2.50
N SER A 75 -1.33 3.56 -3.51
CA SER A 75 -2.25 3.17 -4.59
C SER A 75 -1.74 1.98 -5.42
N TRP A 76 -0.42 1.91 -5.60
CA TRP A 76 0.24 0.84 -6.34
C TRP A 76 0.41 -0.46 -5.52
N CYS A 77 0.22 -0.43 -4.20
CA CYS A 77 0.39 -1.57 -3.30
C CYS A 77 -0.76 -2.58 -3.43
N SER A 78 -0.49 -3.75 -4.03
CA SER A 78 -1.53 -4.75 -4.27
C SER A 78 -2.24 -5.26 -3.02
N PRO A 79 -1.54 -5.58 -1.92
CA PRO A 79 -2.19 -5.98 -0.67
C PRO A 79 -3.04 -4.86 -0.07
N CYS A 80 -2.56 -3.61 -0.14
CA CYS A 80 -3.29 -2.44 0.34
C CYS A 80 -4.62 -2.24 -0.41
N ARG A 81 -4.64 -2.49 -1.73
CA ARG A 81 -5.90 -2.47 -2.49
C ARG A 81 -6.85 -3.60 -2.10
N ALA A 82 -6.32 -4.77 -1.76
CA ALA A 82 -7.13 -5.92 -1.34
C ALA A 82 -7.82 -5.69 0.01
N GLU A 83 -7.21 -4.94 0.93
CA GLU A 83 -7.80 -4.63 2.25
C GLU A 83 -8.70 -3.39 2.25
N ALA A 84 -8.56 -2.48 1.27
CA ALA A 84 -9.23 -1.18 1.27
C ALA A 84 -10.75 -1.26 1.40
N GLY A 85 -11.40 -2.20 0.71
CA GLY A 85 -12.86 -2.39 0.80
C GLY A 85 -13.30 -2.77 2.22
N ALA A 86 -12.60 -3.72 2.85
CA ALA A 86 -12.90 -4.13 4.22
C ALA A 86 -12.67 -3.00 5.24
N LEU A 87 -11.61 -2.20 5.06
CA LEU A 87 -11.37 -1.03 5.90
C LEU A 87 -12.45 0.04 5.73
N GLN A 88 -12.95 0.25 4.51
CA GLN A 88 -14.06 1.17 4.25
C GLN A 88 -15.33 0.68 4.94
N GLU A 89 -15.69 -0.59 4.79
CA GLU A 89 -16.85 -1.20 5.47
C GLU A 89 -16.75 -1.06 6.99
N LEU A 90 -15.57 -1.32 7.58
CA LEU A 90 -15.34 -1.13 9.01
C LEU A 90 -15.50 0.34 9.45
N SER A 91 -15.02 1.28 8.65
CA SER A 91 -15.16 2.71 8.98
C SER A 91 -16.61 3.18 8.98
N LEU A 92 -17.45 2.60 8.11
CA LEU A 92 -18.89 2.85 8.08
C LEU A 92 -19.61 2.16 9.24
N ALA A 93 -19.17 0.96 9.63
CA ALA A 93 -19.76 0.19 10.71
C ALA A 93 -19.46 0.75 12.11
N TYR A 94 -18.32 1.43 12.28
CA TYR A 94 -17.85 1.96 13.58
C TYR A 94 -17.60 3.48 13.50
N PRO A 95 -18.66 4.31 13.42
CA PRO A 95 -18.53 5.77 13.26
C PRO A 95 -17.88 6.48 14.47
N GLU A 96 -17.84 5.83 15.63
CA GLU A 96 -17.15 6.31 16.83
C GLU A 96 -15.62 6.13 16.78
N VAL A 97 -15.13 5.29 15.87
CA VAL A 97 -13.70 4.99 15.68
C VAL A 97 -13.14 5.88 14.56
N GLN A 98 -11.97 6.46 14.80
CA GLN A 98 -11.26 7.21 13.76
C GLN A 98 -10.50 6.23 12.85
N PHE A 99 -10.65 6.37 11.54
CA PHE A 99 -9.86 5.62 10.54
C PHE A 99 -8.93 6.58 9.81
N LEU A 100 -7.63 6.30 9.85
CA LEU A 100 -6.59 7.11 9.21
C LEU A 100 -5.77 6.27 8.24
N GLY A 101 -5.88 6.61 6.96
CA GLY A 101 -4.96 6.14 5.92
C GLY A 101 -3.73 7.04 5.84
N VAL A 102 -2.55 6.50 6.10
CA VAL A 102 -1.26 7.17 5.97
C VAL A 102 -0.67 6.85 4.59
N LEU A 103 -0.75 7.81 3.68
CA LEU A 103 -0.16 7.70 2.36
C LEU A 103 1.37 7.71 2.46
N THR A 104 2.02 6.71 1.87
CA THR A 104 3.48 6.64 1.81
C THR A 104 3.96 6.21 0.43
N ARG A 105 5.14 6.68 0.03
CA ARG A 105 5.84 6.26 -1.22
C ARG A 105 4.95 6.29 -2.47
N ASP A 106 4.11 7.32 -2.59
CA ASP A 106 3.19 7.47 -3.72
C ASP A 106 3.09 8.92 -4.16
N THR A 107 2.56 9.15 -5.37
CA THR A 107 2.21 10.47 -5.85
C THR A 107 0.82 10.87 -5.35
N LYS A 108 0.64 12.16 -5.07
CA LYS A 108 -0.66 12.69 -4.64
C LYS A 108 -1.77 12.37 -5.66
N VAL A 109 -1.47 12.51 -6.96
CA VAL A 109 -2.46 12.31 -8.04
C VAL A 109 -2.90 10.84 -8.12
N ALA A 110 -1.97 9.89 -8.06
CA ALA A 110 -2.31 8.47 -8.09
C ALA A 110 -3.13 8.06 -6.85
N ALA A 111 -2.71 8.53 -5.67
CA ALA A 111 -3.44 8.30 -4.43
C ALA A 111 -4.88 8.87 -4.48
N GLN A 112 -5.05 10.09 -5.00
CA GLN A 112 -6.36 10.71 -5.19
C GLN A 112 -7.24 9.97 -6.20
N SER A 113 -6.65 9.30 -7.17
CA SER A 113 -7.38 8.51 -8.17
C SER A 113 -7.86 7.17 -7.62
N PHE A 114 -7.26 6.71 -6.52
CA PHE A 114 -7.62 5.44 -5.88
C PHE A 114 -8.76 5.58 -4.86
N VAL A 115 -8.82 6.71 -4.15
CA VAL A 115 -9.80 6.97 -3.08
C VAL A 115 -11.09 7.60 -3.57
#